data_AF-A0A667XJF4-F1
#
_entry.id   AF-A0A667XJF4-F1
#
_cell.length_a   1.000
_cell.length_b   1.000
_cell.length_c   1.000
_cell.angle_alpha   90.00
_cell.angle_beta   90.00
_cell.angle_gamma   90.00
#
_symmetry.space_group_name_H-M   'P 1'
#
loop_
_entity.id
_entity.type
_entity.pdbx_description
1 polymer ?
#
loop_
_entity_poly.entity_id
_entity_poly.type
_entity_poly.pdbx_seq_one_letter_code
_entity_poly.pdbx_strand_id
1 'polypeptide(L)'
;PASAPPTPSTDTIVLVGKTGVGKSAAGNTILGKKVFKSELSPSSLTSYCQKEKGKAEGREVAVVDTPGLFDTNSTQEEVLKKIKMCISLSAPGPHAFLVVIRLGRFTQEEQDTVRMIQTTFGEDAAKFTMVLFTHGDQLKNQTVEEFLGRFTQEEQDTVRMIQTTFGEDAAKFTMVLFTHGDQLKNQTIEEFVSQSEELKAIIASCYGRYHVFNNEVKNEKQTYRLLDIIDDMTTVNGGWYYTNEMFMRAEEAIEKEKARLLKEFEEQKQRELAELRTTLFNHDFLGVGYFLH
;
A
#
# COMPACT_ATOMS: atom_id res chain seq x y z
N PRO A 1 -6.58 31.00 7.59
CA PRO A 1 -5.72 29.85 7.23
C PRO A 1 -5.41 29.02 8.49
N ALA A 2 -5.72 27.73 8.49
CA ALA A 2 -5.26 26.84 9.55
C ALA A 2 -3.72 26.76 9.50
N SER A 3 -3.06 27.01 10.64
CA SER A 3 -1.61 26.84 10.76
C SER A 3 -1.25 25.37 10.66
N ALA A 4 -0.08 25.06 10.06
CA ALA A 4 0.47 23.70 10.04
C ALA A 4 0.51 23.12 11.47
N PRO A 5 0.26 21.81 11.65
CA PRO A 5 0.32 21.18 12.95
C PRO A 5 1.78 21.21 13.44
N PRO A 6 2.02 21.25 14.76
CA PRO A 6 3.37 21.19 15.29
C PRO A 6 4.06 19.92 14.79
N THR A 7 5.28 20.06 14.27
CA THR A 7 6.07 18.93 13.76
C THR A 7 6.23 17.89 14.87
N PRO A 8 5.85 16.63 14.65
CA PRO A 8 5.97 15.59 15.66
C PRO A 8 7.45 15.39 16.01
N SER A 9 7.74 15.06 17.27
CA SER A 9 9.11 14.69 17.68
C SER A 9 9.58 13.35 17.09
N THR A 10 8.68 12.63 16.42
CA THR A 10 8.87 11.25 15.98
C THR A 10 8.27 11.04 14.59
N ASP A 11 9.11 10.70 13.62
CA ASP A 11 8.68 10.33 12.27
C ASP A 11 8.02 8.95 12.32
N THR A 12 6.75 8.83 11.91
CA THR A 12 6.02 7.55 11.94
C THR A 12 5.83 7.02 10.52
N ILE A 13 6.41 5.86 10.23
CA ILE A 13 6.32 5.17 8.94
C ILE A 13 5.46 3.92 9.12
N VAL A 14 4.48 3.72 8.25
CA VAL A 14 3.58 2.56 8.26
C VAL A 14 3.91 1.65 7.09
N LEU A 15 4.23 0.38 7.35
CA LEU A 15 4.53 -0.60 6.31
C LEU A 15 3.27 -1.39 5.98
N VAL A 16 2.82 -1.36 4.73
CA VAL A 16 1.61 -2.06 4.25
C VAL A 16 1.95 -2.95 3.07
N GLY A 17 1.24 -4.07 2.90
CA GLY A 17 1.52 -5.04 1.84
C GLY A 17 1.14 -6.46 2.23
N LYS A 18 1.23 -7.38 1.27
CA LYS A 18 0.89 -8.80 1.43
C LYS A 18 1.75 -9.52 2.49
N THR A 19 1.28 -10.63 3.04
CA THR A 19 2.08 -11.48 3.92
C THR A 19 3.31 -12.04 3.20
N GLY A 20 4.46 -12.06 3.88
CA GLY A 20 5.69 -12.65 3.35
C GLY A 20 6.45 -11.78 2.33
N VAL A 21 5.96 -10.58 2.02
CA VAL A 21 6.69 -9.60 1.17
C VAL A 21 7.84 -8.92 1.90
N GLY A 22 8.11 -9.23 3.17
CA GLY A 22 9.30 -8.71 3.86
C GLY A 22 9.14 -7.34 4.53
N LYS A 23 7.91 -6.96 4.90
CA LYS A 23 7.62 -5.75 5.71
C LYS A 23 8.46 -5.68 6.99
N SER A 24 8.42 -6.73 7.80
CA SER A 24 9.20 -6.82 9.05
C SER A 24 10.71 -6.67 8.83
N ALA A 25 11.25 -7.23 7.74
CA ALA A 25 12.66 -7.08 7.40
C ALA A 25 13.00 -5.64 6.98
N ALA A 26 12.13 -4.99 6.20
CA ALA A 26 12.26 -3.58 5.87
C ALA A 26 12.19 -2.69 7.12
N GLY A 27 11.26 -2.96 8.04
CA GLY A 27 11.16 -2.23 9.31
C GLY A 27 12.41 -2.36 10.18
N ASN A 28 13.01 -3.55 10.23
CA ASN A 28 14.28 -3.77 10.91
C ASN A 28 15.44 -2.98 10.27
N THR A 29 15.43 -2.87 8.94
CA THR A 29 16.43 -2.10 8.18
C THR A 29 16.27 -0.61 8.45
N ILE A 30 15.04 -0.08 8.37
CA ILE A 30 14.72 1.32 8.69
C ILE A 30 15.17 1.65 10.12
N LEU A 31 14.87 0.80 11.10
CA LEU A 31 15.23 1.04 12.50
C LEU A 31 16.70 0.73 12.84
N GLY A 32 17.47 0.12 11.93
CA GLY A 32 18.86 -0.29 12.16
C GLY A 32 19.03 -1.42 13.19
N LYS A 33 17.94 -2.08 13.61
CA LYS A 33 17.92 -3.13 14.64
C LYS A 33 16.84 -4.17 14.37
N LYS A 34 17.10 -5.41 14.81
CA LYS A 34 16.17 -6.53 14.69
C LYS A 34 15.14 -6.48 15.83
N VAL A 35 13.99 -5.88 15.58
CA VAL A 35 12.89 -5.73 16.54
C VAL A 35 11.61 -6.43 16.08
N PHE A 36 11.39 -6.53 14.77
CA PHE A 36 10.32 -7.32 14.18
C PHE A 36 10.84 -8.72 13.85
N LYS A 37 10.05 -9.76 14.14
CA LYS A 37 10.40 -11.13 13.78
C LYS A 37 10.23 -11.32 12.27
N SER A 38 11.34 -11.48 11.55
CA SER A 38 11.39 -11.66 10.09
C SER A 38 12.07 -12.97 9.72
N GLU A 39 11.35 -14.09 9.79
CA GLU A 39 11.82 -15.42 9.36
C GLU A 39 10.99 -15.92 8.16
N LEU A 40 11.60 -16.72 7.27
CA LEU A 40 10.87 -17.41 6.22
C LEU A 40 9.98 -18.48 6.87
N SER A 41 8.66 -18.31 6.75
CA SER A 41 7.66 -19.20 7.34
C SER A 41 6.54 -19.47 6.34
N PRO A 42 6.01 -20.72 6.25
CA PRO A 42 4.84 -21.03 5.43
C PRO A 42 3.55 -20.41 5.99
N SER A 43 3.55 -19.96 7.25
CA SER A 43 2.45 -19.26 7.89
C SER A 43 2.83 -17.82 8.24
N SER A 44 1.83 -16.92 8.28
CA SER A 44 2.05 -15.53 8.68
C SER A 44 2.62 -15.46 10.09
N LEU A 45 3.79 -14.83 10.24
CA LEU A 45 4.44 -14.62 11.54
C LEU A 45 3.93 -13.38 12.28
N THR A 46 3.29 -12.46 11.56
CA THR A 46 2.75 -11.21 12.09
C THR A 46 1.24 -11.32 12.08
N SER A 47 0.63 -11.50 13.26
CA SER A 47 -0.82 -11.61 13.44
C SER A 47 -1.48 -10.30 13.86
N TYR A 48 -0.70 -9.33 14.34
CA TYR A 48 -1.15 -8.03 14.81
C TYR A 48 -0.18 -6.93 14.40
N CYS A 49 -0.67 -5.68 14.30
CA CYS A 49 0.21 -4.55 14.05
C CYS A 49 1.19 -4.37 15.22
N GLN A 50 2.47 -4.15 14.92
CA GLN A 50 3.52 -3.88 15.91
C GLN A 50 4.15 -2.52 15.64
N LYS A 51 4.28 -1.68 16.66
CA LYS A 51 4.97 -0.39 16.58
C LYS A 51 6.27 -0.45 17.35
N GLU A 52 7.37 -0.14 16.68
CA GLU A 52 8.69 -0.07 17.30
C GLU A 52 9.34 1.28 17.04
N LYS A 53 10.11 1.76 18.01
CA LYS A 53 10.85 3.02 17.92
C LYS A 53 12.36 2.79 17.81
N GLY A 54 13.04 3.66 17.09
CA GLY A 54 14.50 3.69 16.97
C GLY A 54 15.00 5.12 16.80
N LYS A 55 16.32 5.25 16.64
CA LYS A 55 16.96 6.51 16.30
C LYS A 55 17.75 6.33 15.01
N ALA A 56 17.68 7.33 14.13
CA ALA A 56 18.51 7.44 12.94
C ALA A 56 19.06 8.86 12.87
N GLU A 57 20.38 9.04 12.91
CA GLU A 57 21.05 10.36 12.87
C GLU A 57 20.45 11.38 13.87
N GLY A 58 20.09 10.91 15.07
CA GLY A 58 19.52 11.75 16.13
C GLY A 58 18.01 12.01 16.06
N ARG A 59 17.33 11.65 14.97
CA ARG A 59 15.86 11.70 14.84
C ARG A 59 15.22 10.48 15.48
N GLU A 60 14.08 10.66 16.15
CA GLU A 60 13.28 9.54 16.62
C GLU A 60 12.38 9.04 15.48
N VAL A 61 12.46 7.75 15.18
CA VAL A 61 11.67 7.12 14.12
C VAL A 61 10.83 6.01 14.73
N ALA A 62 9.56 5.95 14.37
CA ALA A 62 8.66 4.86 14.67
C ALA A 62 8.27 4.13 13.39
N VAL A 63 8.35 2.81 13.40
CA VAL A 63 7.86 1.96 12.31
C VAL A 63 6.67 1.16 12.83
N VAL A 64 5.56 1.20 12.10
CA VAL A 64 4.40 0.34 12.31
C VAL A 64 4.44 -0.76 11.26
N ASP A 65 4.78 -1.98 11.69
CA ASP A 65 4.71 -3.18 10.87
C ASP A 65 3.30 -3.75 10.94
N THR A 66 2.64 -3.93 9.79
CA THR A 66 1.28 -4.47 9.73
C THR A 66 1.30 -5.95 9.35
N PRO A 67 0.31 -6.75 9.77
CA PRO A 67 0.07 -8.05 9.16
C PRO A 67 -0.28 -7.91 7.67
N GLY A 68 -0.31 -9.02 6.92
CA GLY A 68 -0.99 -9.03 5.63
C GLY A 68 -2.42 -8.56 5.80
N LEU A 69 -2.75 -7.45 5.15
CA LEU A 69 -4.05 -6.81 5.30
C LEU A 69 -5.15 -7.65 4.63
N PHE A 70 -4.83 -8.34 3.53
CA PHE A 70 -5.76 -9.08 2.67
C PHE A 70 -5.40 -10.57 2.55
N ASP A 71 -4.97 -11.22 3.63
CA ASP A 71 -4.72 -12.67 3.59
C ASP A 71 -5.99 -13.41 3.15
N THR A 72 -5.87 -14.40 2.27
CA THR A 72 -6.96 -15.12 1.57
C THR A 72 -8.06 -15.72 2.47
N ASN A 73 -7.81 -15.86 3.77
CA ASN A 73 -8.77 -16.39 4.74
C ASN A 73 -9.37 -15.30 5.67
N SER A 74 -9.09 -14.02 5.43
CA SER A 74 -9.56 -12.93 6.30
C SER A 74 -10.99 -12.53 5.95
N THR A 75 -11.84 -12.42 6.96
CA THR A 75 -13.16 -11.79 6.86
C THR A 75 -13.04 -10.27 6.74
N GLN A 76 -14.05 -9.59 6.20
CA GLN A 76 -14.09 -8.12 6.15
C GLN A 76 -13.94 -7.47 7.53
N GLU A 77 -14.48 -8.10 8.58
CA GLU A 77 -14.36 -7.61 9.96
C GLU A 77 -12.92 -7.68 10.47
N GLU A 78 -12.19 -8.76 10.18
CA GLU A 78 -10.78 -8.90 10.53
C GLU A 78 -9.90 -7.91 9.78
N VAL A 79 -10.19 -7.67 8.49
CA VAL A 79 -9.52 -6.64 7.69
C VAL A 79 -9.74 -5.26 8.32
N LEU A 80 -10.99 -4.90 8.65
CA LEU A 80 -11.32 -3.63 9.28
C LEU A 80 -10.65 -3.48 10.66
N LYS A 81 -10.58 -4.54 11.45
CA LYS A 81 -9.89 -4.55 12.75
C LYS A 81 -8.39 -4.31 12.59
N LYS A 82 -7.73 -4.95 11.63
CA LYS A 82 -6.30 -4.73 11.31
C LYS A 82 -6.05 -3.28 10.92
N ILE A 83 -6.92 -2.71 10.09
CA ILE A 83 -6.88 -1.31 9.67
C ILE A 83 -7.00 -0.37 10.89
N LYS A 84 -8.02 -0.55 11.74
CA LYS A 84 -8.24 0.25 12.96
C LYS A 84 -7.05 0.21 13.92
N MET A 85 -6.43 -0.96 14.08
CA MET A 85 -5.21 -1.10 14.88
C MET A 85 -4.04 -0.33 14.29
N CYS A 86 -3.84 -0.41 12.97
CA CYS A 86 -2.79 0.34 12.27
C CYS A 86 -2.92 1.85 12.51
N ILE A 87 -4.14 2.39 12.37
CA ILE A 87 -4.44 3.81 12.62
C ILE A 87 -4.13 4.20 14.06
N SER A 88 -4.60 3.41 15.03
CA SER A 88 -4.40 3.68 16.46
C SER A 88 -2.91 3.75 16.81
N LEU A 89 -2.09 2.90 16.19
CA LEU A 89 -0.64 2.90 16.39
C LEU A 89 0.05 4.03 15.63
N SER A 90 -0.57 4.60 14.60
CA SER A 90 0.03 5.64 13.76
C SER A 90 -0.14 7.06 14.31
N ALA A 91 -0.92 7.26 15.38
CA ALA A 91 -1.19 8.58 15.96
C ALA A 91 0.10 9.39 16.29
N PRO A 92 0.13 10.72 16.08
CA PRO A 92 -0.97 11.59 15.61
C PRO A 92 -1.30 11.44 14.10
N GLY A 93 -0.49 10.65 13.40
CA GLY A 93 -0.73 10.15 12.07
C GLY A 93 0.60 9.83 11.35
N PRO A 94 0.57 9.04 10.27
CA PRO A 94 1.77 8.65 9.55
C PRO A 94 2.39 9.82 8.78
N HIS A 95 3.71 9.85 8.78
CA HIS A 95 4.51 10.71 7.91
C HIS A 95 4.64 10.09 6.52
N ALA A 96 4.68 8.76 6.45
CA ALA A 96 4.65 8.01 5.21
C ALA A 96 3.98 6.65 5.35
N PHE A 97 3.28 6.22 4.30
CA PHE A 97 2.88 4.84 4.04
C PHE A 97 3.87 4.22 3.06
N LEU A 98 4.47 3.10 3.43
CA LEU A 98 5.40 2.34 2.60
C LEU A 98 4.69 1.07 2.10
N VAL A 99 4.28 1.06 0.84
CA VAL A 99 3.65 -0.09 0.18
C VAL A 99 4.73 -1.07 -0.24
N VAL A 100 4.86 -2.15 0.52
CA VAL A 100 5.89 -3.17 0.37
C VAL A 100 5.40 -4.25 -0.58
N ILE A 101 6.07 -4.39 -1.72
CA ILE A 101 5.75 -5.32 -2.79
C ILE A 101 6.95 -6.21 -3.05
N ARG A 102 6.70 -7.48 -3.38
CA ARG A 102 7.77 -8.41 -3.75
C ARG A 102 8.06 -8.26 -5.25
N LEU A 103 9.33 -8.18 -5.62
CA LEU A 103 9.74 -8.15 -7.03
C LEU A 103 9.23 -9.37 -7.82
N GLY A 104 8.71 -9.11 -9.02
CA GLY A 104 8.21 -10.10 -9.96
C GLY A 104 7.00 -10.89 -9.46
N ARG A 105 6.24 -10.35 -8.50
CA ARG A 105 4.87 -10.80 -8.16
C ARG A 105 3.96 -9.62 -7.84
N PHE A 106 2.96 -9.38 -8.67
CA PHE A 106 1.82 -8.51 -8.37
C PHE A 106 0.51 -9.29 -8.42
N THR A 107 -0.11 -9.48 -7.26
CA THR A 107 -1.34 -10.25 -7.08
C THR A 107 -2.51 -9.32 -6.74
N GLN A 108 -3.73 -9.89 -6.76
CA GLN A 108 -4.95 -9.19 -6.37
C GLN A 108 -4.82 -8.56 -4.96
N GLU A 109 -4.07 -9.18 -4.05
CA GLU A 109 -3.87 -8.68 -2.69
C GLU A 109 -3.06 -7.37 -2.65
N GLU A 110 -2.07 -7.19 -3.54
CA GLU A 110 -1.38 -5.91 -3.67
C GLU A 110 -2.35 -4.83 -4.17
N GLN A 111 -3.25 -5.16 -5.11
CA GLN A 111 -4.28 -4.23 -5.58
C GLN A 111 -5.22 -3.79 -4.46
N ASP A 112 -5.68 -4.77 -3.68
CA ASP A 112 -6.59 -4.52 -2.57
C ASP A 112 -5.90 -3.73 -1.46
N THR A 113 -4.58 -3.89 -1.28
CA THR A 113 -3.76 -3.06 -0.38
C THR A 113 -3.76 -1.60 -0.82
N VAL A 114 -3.50 -1.32 -2.10
CA VAL A 114 -3.47 0.06 -2.63
C VAL A 114 -4.86 0.69 -2.55
N ARG A 115 -5.92 -0.04 -2.93
CA ARG A 115 -7.32 0.39 -2.78
C ARG A 115 -7.73 0.62 -1.34
N MET A 116 -7.21 -0.17 -0.41
CA MET A 116 -7.46 0.02 1.02
C MET A 116 -6.88 1.33 1.51
N ILE A 117 -5.66 1.66 1.09
CA ILE A 117 -5.03 2.91 1.52
C ILE A 117 -5.89 4.08 1.05
N GLN A 118 -6.34 4.07 -0.21
CA GLN A 118 -7.24 5.10 -0.73
C GLN A 118 -8.60 5.13 -0.03
N THR A 119 -9.24 3.97 0.13
CA THR A 119 -10.55 3.88 0.77
C THR A 119 -10.45 4.37 2.21
N THR A 120 -9.49 3.85 2.99
CA THR A 120 -9.32 4.10 4.43
C THR A 120 -8.77 5.49 4.75
N PHE A 121 -7.77 5.94 3.98
CA PHE A 121 -7.02 7.16 4.25
C PHE A 121 -7.38 8.29 3.25
N GLY A 122 -8.39 8.09 2.42
CA GLY A 122 -8.85 9.07 1.44
C GLY A 122 -7.87 9.27 0.27
N GLU A 123 -8.30 10.06 -0.71
CA GLU A 123 -7.52 10.35 -1.92
C GLU A 123 -6.19 11.07 -1.61
N ASP A 124 -6.16 11.87 -0.54
CA ASP A 124 -4.96 12.57 -0.11
C ASP A 124 -3.86 11.64 0.45
N ALA A 125 -4.17 10.38 0.78
CA ALA A 125 -3.18 9.43 1.28
C ALA A 125 -2.04 9.16 0.28
N ALA A 126 -2.31 9.36 -1.01
CA ALA A 126 -1.34 9.28 -2.08
C ALA A 126 -0.12 10.18 -1.85
N LYS A 127 -0.38 11.37 -1.31
CA LYS A 127 0.63 12.39 -1.04
C LYS A 127 1.66 11.93 0.00
N PHE A 128 1.32 10.88 0.75
CA PHE A 128 2.12 10.29 1.81
C PHE A 128 2.55 8.86 1.48
N THR A 129 2.29 8.37 0.26
CA THR A 129 2.49 6.97 -0.11
C THR A 129 3.74 6.77 -0.95
N MET A 130 4.53 5.77 -0.59
CA MET A 130 5.78 5.37 -1.23
C MET A 130 5.73 3.88 -1.55
N VAL A 131 6.43 3.43 -2.60
CA VAL A 131 6.46 2.00 -2.97
C VAL A 131 7.82 1.43 -2.66
N LEU A 132 7.86 0.32 -1.92
CA LEU A 132 9.06 -0.43 -1.60
C LEU A 132 9.04 -1.82 -2.25
N PHE A 133 9.94 -2.03 -3.20
CA PHE A 133 10.21 -3.31 -3.81
C PHE A 133 11.22 -4.12 -3.00
N THR A 134 10.77 -5.27 -2.55
CA THR A 134 11.51 -6.23 -1.72
C THR A 134 11.97 -7.44 -2.50
N HIS A 135 12.77 -8.27 -1.85
CA HIS A 135 13.33 -9.49 -2.42
C HIS A 135 14.17 -9.25 -3.68
N GLY A 136 14.89 -8.12 -3.71
CA GLY A 136 16.01 -7.92 -4.61
C GLY A 136 17.04 -9.06 -4.50
N ASP A 137 17.06 -9.81 -3.40
CA ASP A 137 17.95 -10.95 -3.24
C ASP A 137 17.70 -12.16 -4.15
N GLN A 138 16.56 -12.22 -4.83
CA GLN A 138 16.37 -13.17 -5.93
C GLN A 138 17.34 -12.93 -7.11
N LEU A 139 18.08 -11.81 -7.10
CA LEU A 139 19.24 -11.51 -7.96
C LEU A 139 20.43 -12.47 -7.81
N LYS A 140 20.53 -13.23 -6.69
CA LYS A 140 21.75 -14.03 -6.42
C LYS A 140 22.03 -15.12 -7.46
N ASN A 141 21.00 -15.67 -8.11
CA ASN A 141 21.08 -16.84 -9.01
C ASN A 141 20.47 -16.62 -10.40
N GLN A 142 20.22 -15.37 -10.80
CA GLN A 142 19.67 -15.04 -12.13
C GLN A 142 20.62 -14.08 -12.84
N THR A 143 20.65 -14.12 -14.17
CA THR A 143 21.35 -13.07 -14.91
C THR A 143 20.57 -11.76 -14.79
N VAL A 144 21.26 -10.63 -15.00
CA VAL A 144 20.60 -9.33 -15.09
C VAL A 144 19.47 -9.40 -16.13
N GLU A 145 19.69 -10.05 -17.27
CA GLU A 145 18.68 -10.18 -18.33
C GLU A 145 17.47 -11.02 -17.91
N GLU A 146 17.66 -12.13 -17.19
CA GLU A 146 16.56 -12.96 -16.65
C GLU A 146 15.74 -12.23 -15.58
N PHE A 147 16.41 -11.39 -14.80
CA PHE A 147 15.80 -10.54 -13.79
C PHE A 147 15.01 -9.39 -14.43
N LEU A 148 15.61 -8.70 -15.41
CA LEU A 148 14.96 -7.60 -16.14
C LEU A 148 13.78 -8.08 -16.98
N GLY A 149 13.81 -9.31 -17.50
CA GLY A 149 12.68 -9.92 -18.20
C GLY A 149 11.43 -10.16 -17.33
N ARG A 150 11.56 -10.12 -15.99
CA ARG A 150 10.45 -10.25 -15.02
C ARG A 150 10.04 -8.91 -14.41
N PHE A 151 10.76 -7.84 -14.72
CA PHE A 151 10.73 -6.56 -14.02
C PHE A 151 9.62 -5.60 -14.52
N THR A 152 8.73 -6.08 -15.39
CA THR A 152 8.16 -5.19 -16.41
C THR A 152 6.66 -4.94 -16.24
N GLN A 153 5.82 -5.95 -16.36
CA GLN A 153 4.37 -5.70 -16.36
C GLN A 153 3.83 -5.44 -14.95
N GLU A 154 4.28 -6.21 -13.98
CA GLU A 154 3.72 -6.22 -12.63
C GLU A 154 4.06 -4.96 -11.83
N GLU A 155 5.30 -4.49 -11.95
CA GLU A 155 5.75 -3.22 -11.37
C GLU A 155 5.15 -2.00 -12.10
N GLN A 156 4.97 -2.06 -13.43
CA GLN A 156 4.24 -1.02 -14.16
C GLN A 156 2.76 -0.96 -13.76
N ASP A 157 2.12 -2.11 -13.59
CA ASP A 157 0.73 -2.20 -13.14
C ASP A 157 0.58 -1.64 -11.73
N THR A 158 1.56 -1.84 -10.86
CA THR A 158 1.59 -1.21 -9.52
C THR A 158 1.57 0.30 -9.61
N VAL A 159 2.51 0.90 -10.36
CA VAL A 159 2.59 2.36 -10.46
C VAL A 159 1.35 2.93 -11.14
N ARG A 160 0.88 2.28 -12.21
CA ARG A 160 -0.37 2.64 -12.88
C ARG A 160 -1.56 2.55 -11.94
N MET A 161 -1.58 1.58 -11.05
CA MET A 161 -2.64 1.45 -10.07
C MET A 161 -2.61 2.55 -9.04
N ILE A 162 -1.44 2.90 -8.53
CA ILE A 162 -1.30 4.04 -7.63
C ILE A 162 -1.81 5.30 -8.33
N GLN A 163 -1.45 5.52 -9.59
CA GLN A 163 -1.97 6.64 -10.40
C GLN A 163 -3.48 6.56 -10.62
N THR A 164 -4.03 5.39 -10.96
CA THR A 164 -5.47 5.22 -11.22
C THR A 164 -6.29 5.36 -9.95
N THR A 165 -5.77 4.82 -8.84
CA THR A 165 -6.42 4.76 -7.54
C THR A 165 -6.40 6.15 -6.91
N PHE A 166 -5.24 6.80 -6.87
CA PHE A 166 -5.07 8.05 -6.16
C PHE A 166 -5.07 9.31 -7.04
N GLY A 167 -5.19 9.14 -8.35
CA GLY A 167 -5.04 10.21 -9.35
C GLY A 167 -3.63 10.31 -9.92
N GLU A 168 -3.51 10.84 -11.13
CA GLU A 168 -2.25 10.98 -11.87
C GLU A 168 -1.17 11.76 -11.09
N ASP A 169 -1.60 12.67 -10.21
CA ASP A 169 -0.71 13.45 -9.35
C ASP A 169 -0.07 12.61 -8.23
N ALA A 170 -0.58 11.42 -7.91
CA ALA A 170 0.01 10.51 -6.93
C ALA A 170 1.44 10.09 -7.32
N ALA A 171 1.71 10.02 -8.62
CA ALA A 171 3.06 9.80 -9.13
C ALA A 171 4.05 10.88 -8.68
N LYS A 172 3.59 12.11 -8.40
CA LYS A 172 4.41 13.21 -7.85
C LYS A 172 4.77 13.02 -6.38
N PHE A 173 4.27 12.00 -5.70
CA PHE A 173 4.61 11.68 -4.32
C PHE A 173 5.15 10.26 -4.16
N THR A 174 5.04 9.45 -5.22
CA THR A 174 5.53 8.08 -5.25
C THR A 174 7.04 8.03 -5.48
N MET A 175 7.72 7.14 -4.77
CA MET A 175 9.13 6.80 -4.97
C MET A 175 9.28 5.28 -5.03
N VAL A 176 10.23 4.80 -5.84
CA VAL A 176 10.64 3.39 -5.93
C VAL A 176 11.73 3.10 -4.90
N LEU A 177 11.47 2.23 -3.93
CA LEU A 177 12.46 1.82 -2.94
C LEU A 177 12.97 0.41 -3.29
N PHE A 178 14.26 0.25 -3.51
CA PHE A 178 14.88 -1.05 -3.74
C PHE A 178 15.43 -1.61 -2.43
N THR A 179 15.32 -2.92 -2.24
CA THR A 179 16.06 -3.64 -1.18
C THR A 179 17.24 -4.39 -1.75
N HIS A 180 18.14 -4.83 -0.86
CA HIS A 180 19.29 -5.68 -1.19
C HIS A 180 20.29 -5.03 -2.15
N GLY A 181 20.52 -3.72 -2.00
CA GLY A 181 21.58 -3.02 -2.74
C GLY A 181 22.98 -3.62 -2.55
N ASP A 182 23.21 -4.34 -1.45
CA ASP A 182 24.40 -5.19 -1.22
C ASP A 182 24.65 -6.23 -2.31
N GLN A 183 23.60 -6.68 -3.00
CA GLN A 183 23.68 -7.77 -3.98
C GLN A 183 23.91 -7.29 -5.40
N LEU A 184 24.09 -5.99 -5.59
CA LEU A 184 24.45 -5.39 -6.87
C LEU A 184 25.91 -5.70 -7.28
N LYS A 185 26.57 -6.76 -6.78
CA LYS A 185 27.87 -7.31 -7.28
C LYS A 185 28.82 -6.29 -7.97
N ASN A 186 29.20 -5.22 -7.25
CA ASN A 186 30.05 -4.09 -7.68
C ASN A 186 29.50 -3.10 -8.72
N GLN A 187 28.30 -3.31 -9.27
CA GLN A 187 27.59 -2.27 -10.04
C GLN A 187 26.87 -1.30 -9.10
N THR A 188 26.76 -0.06 -9.53
CA THR A 188 25.91 0.95 -8.92
C THR A 188 24.44 0.67 -9.23
N ILE A 189 23.53 1.26 -8.44
CA ILE A 189 22.10 1.16 -8.76
C ILE A 189 21.78 1.88 -10.08
N GLU A 190 22.50 2.97 -10.39
CA GLU A 190 22.35 3.70 -11.64
C GLU A 190 22.71 2.82 -12.85
N GLU A 191 23.82 2.10 -12.78
CA GLU A 191 24.22 1.13 -13.81
C GLU A 191 23.17 0.02 -13.93
N PHE A 192 22.68 -0.50 -12.83
CA PHE A 192 21.64 -1.54 -12.81
C PHE A 192 20.32 -1.06 -13.42
N VAL A 193 19.84 0.12 -13.04
CA VAL A 193 18.63 0.75 -13.60
C VAL A 193 18.81 0.99 -15.09
N SER A 194 20.00 1.41 -15.53
CA SER A 194 20.27 1.71 -16.94
C SER A 194 20.13 0.49 -17.87
N GLN A 195 20.22 -0.73 -17.32
CA GLN A 195 20.14 -1.98 -18.06
C GLN A 195 18.71 -2.35 -18.48
N SER A 196 17.65 -1.72 -17.92
CA SER A 196 16.25 -1.94 -18.34
C SER A 196 15.51 -0.65 -18.65
N GLU A 197 14.94 -0.57 -19.86
CA GLU A 197 14.07 0.52 -20.27
C GLU A 197 12.77 0.54 -19.46
N GLU A 198 12.26 -0.62 -19.07
CA GLU A 198 11.05 -0.75 -18.27
C GLU A 198 11.26 -0.26 -16.84
N LEU A 199 12.40 -0.59 -16.22
CA LEU A 199 12.76 -0.09 -14.90
C LEU A 199 13.00 1.42 -14.92
N LYS A 200 13.67 1.92 -15.97
CA LYS A 200 13.77 3.36 -16.22
C LYS A 200 12.40 4.02 -16.39
N ALA A 201 11.46 3.37 -17.08
CA ALA A 201 10.10 3.89 -17.25
C ALA A 201 9.33 3.93 -15.92
N ILE A 202 9.46 2.92 -15.06
CA ILE A 202 8.86 2.89 -13.71
C ILE A 202 9.44 4.00 -12.83
N ILE A 203 10.76 4.19 -12.85
CA ILE A 203 11.40 5.29 -12.11
C ILE A 203 10.97 6.64 -12.68
N ALA A 204 10.89 6.77 -14.01
CA ALA A 204 10.45 7.99 -14.68
C ALA A 204 8.99 8.33 -14.38
N SER A 205 8.10 7.34 -14.32
CA SER A 205 6.70 7.54 -13.90
C SER A 205 6.61 7.94 -12.43
N CYS A 206 7.64 7.67 -11.62
CA CYS A 206 7.81 8.19 -10.26
C CYS A 206 8.65 9.49 -10.21
N TYR A 207 8.73 10.27 -11.30
CA TYR A 207 9.49 11.51 -11.41
C TYR A 207 10.99 11.37 -11.10
N GLY A 208 11.58 10.22 -11.45
CA GLY A 208 12.99 9.94 -11.22
C GLY A 208 13.33 9.56 -9.79
N ARG A 209 12.34 9.46 -8.89
CA ARG A 209 12.59 9.19 -7.47
C ARG A 209 12.75 7.70 -7.22
N TYR A 210 13.91 7.35 -6.69
CA TYR A 210 14.14 6.05 -6.11
C TYR A 210 15.17 6.11 -4.98
N HIS A 211 15.18 5.10 -4.12
CA HIS A 211 16.19 4.94 -3.08
C HIS A 211 16.50 3.45 -2.85
N VAL A 212 17.67 3.12 -2.31
CA VAL A 212 18.16 1.73 -2.21
C VAL A 212 18.60 1.42 -0.79
N PHE A 213 18.04 0.35 -0.23
CA PHE A 213 18.43 -0.25 1.03
C PHE A 213 19.45 -1.36 0.84
N ASN A 214 20.54 -1.29 1.60
CA ASN A 214 21.45 -2.39 1.88
C ASN A 214 21.02 -3.08 3.18
N ASN A 215 20.67 -4.35 3.07
CA ASN A 215 20.11 -5.12 4.19
C ASN A 215 21.19 -5.87 4.99
N GLU A 216 22.41 -5.98 4.46
CA GLU A 216 23.54 -6.66 5.12
C GLU A 216 24.32 -5.73 6.06
N VAL A 217 24.37 -4.42 5.75
CA VAL A 217 25.10 -3.42 6.54
C VAL A 217 24.13 -2.57 7.35
N LYS A 218 24.36 -2.48 8.67
CA LYS A 218 23.76 -1.43 9.49
C LYS A 218 24.35 -0.09 9.09
N ASN A 219 23.70 0.59 8.17
CA ASN A 219 24.10 1.92 7.73
C ASN A 219 23.03 2.92 8.16
N GLU A 220 23.35 3.85 9.06
CA GLU A 220 22.37 4.88 9.47
C GLU A 220 22.07 5.86 8.32
N LYS A 221 23.00 6.00 7.36
CA LYS A 221 22.86 6.93 6.22
C LYS A 221 21.75 6.57 5.24
N GLN A 222 21.41 5.28 5.09
CA GLN A 222 20.32 4.88 4.19
C GLN A 222 18.96 5.26 4.77
N THR A 223 18.77 5.04 6.08
CA THR A 223 17.57 5.48 6.79
C THR A 223 17.48 6.99 6.78
N TYR A 224 18.59 7.70 7.03
CA TYR A 224 18.62 9.16 6.95
C TYR A 224 18.16 9.67 5.58
N ARG A 225 18.67 9.11 4.47
CA ARG A 225 18.20 9.48 3.14
C ARG A 225 16.71 9.19 2.92
N LEU A 226 16.18 8.08 3.46
CA LEU A 226 14.73 7.83 3.41
C LEU A 226 13.96 8.95 4.14
N LEU A 227 14.43 9.36 5.33
CA LEU A 227 13.81 10.42 6.11
C LEU A 227 13.90 11.78 5.42
N ASP A 228 15.02 12.13 4.80
CA ASP A 228 15.15 13.35 3.99
C ASP A 228 14.12 13.38 2.85
N ILE A 229 13.87 12.23 2.22
CA ILE A 229 12.87 12.14 1.14
C ILE A 229 11.45 12.28 1.70
N ILE A 230 11.19 11.75 2.90
CA ILE A 230 9.91 11.96 3.60
C ILE A 230 9.75 13.45 3.95
N ASP A 231 10.81 14.14 4.37
CA ASP A 231 10.78 15.57 4.67
C ASP A 231 10.50 16.40 3.42
N ASP A 232 11.16 16.09 2.30
CA ASP A 232 10.89 16.74 1.01
C ASP A 232 9.42 16.54 0.60
N MET A 233 8.90 15.31 0.75
CA MET A 233 7.50 14.99 0.48
C MET A 233 6.55 15.79 1.38
N THR A 234 6.82 15.84 2.69
CA THR A 234 5.99 16.61 3.63
C THR A 234 6.03 18.11 3.34
N THR A 235 7.18 18.62 2.87
CA THR A 235 7.34 20.03 2.45
C THR A 235 6.47 20.33 1.23
N VAL A 236 6.47 19.45 0.21
CA VAL A 236 5.57 19.57 -0.95
C VAL A 236 4.10 19.47 -0.52
N ASN A 237 3.80 18.73 0.54
CA ASN A 237 2.46 18.63 1.15
C ASN A 237 2.10 19.83 2.04
N GLY A 238 2.87 20.91 2.01
CA GLY A 238 2.62 22.13 2.79
C GLY A 238 2.99 22.01 4.28
N GLY A 239 3.89 21.09 4.61
CA GLY A 239 4.33 20.80 5.98
C GLY A 239 3.34 19.95 6.78
N TRP A 240 2.30 19.42 6.13
CA TRP A 240 1.33 18.54 6.77
C TRP A 240 1.81 17.10 6.67
N TYR A 241 1.62 16.33 7.73
CA TYR A 241 1.62 14.86 7.72
C TYR A 241 0.17 14.38 7.68
N TYR A 242 -0.04 13.11 7.38
CA TYR A 242 -1.38 12.56 7.33
C TYR A 242 -2.00 12.61 8.73
N THR A 243 -3.15 13.29 8.92
CA THR A 243 -3.70 13.54 10.27
C THR A 243 -4.87 12.61 10.62
N ASN A 244 -5.12 12.43 11.93
CA ASN A 244 -6.34 11.77 12.41
C ASN A 244 -7.63 12.42 11.89
N GLU A 245 -7.66 13.73 11.64
CA GLU A 245 -8.84 14.40 11.07
C GLU A 245 -9.06 14.00 9.60
N MET A 246 -7.98 13.92 8.80
CA MET A 246 -8.05 13.40 7.44
C MET A 246 -8.56 11.96 7.43
N PHE A 247 -8.15 11.15 8.41
CA PHE A 247 -8.70 9.80 8.62
C PHE A 247 -10.19 9.82 8.94
N MET A 248 -10.65 10.58 9.93
CA MET A 248 -12.07 10.62 10.29
C MET A 248 -12.95 11.04 9.11
N ARG A 249 -12.48 12.00 8.31
CA ARG A 249 -13.16 12.41 7.07
C ARG A 249 -13.23 11.29 6.04
N ALA A 250 -12.15 10.52 5.88
CA ALA A 250 -12.13 9.35 5.00
C ALA A 250 -13.09 8.26 5.50
N GLU A 251 -13.07 7.90 6.79
CA GLU A 251 -13.97 6.90 7.38
C GLU A 251 -15.45 7.30 7.22
N GLU A 252 -15.80 8.56 7.47
CA GLU A 252 -17.15 9.08 7.25
C GLU A 252 -17.57 9.02 5.78
N ALA A 253 -16.66 9.33 4.84
CA ALA A 253 -16.93 9.25 3.41
C ALA A 253 -17.18 7.80 2.95
N ILE A 254 -16.39 6.84 3.43
CA ILE A 254 -16.58 5.41 3.15
C ILE A 254 -17.94 4.94 3.67
N GLU A 255 -18.27 5.24 4.92
CA GLU A 255 -19.50 4.72 5.54
C GLU A 255 -20.73 5.33 4.85
N LYS A 256 -20.66 6.60 4.47
CA LYS A 256 -21.70 7.26 3.67
C LYS A 256 -21.86 6.61 2.29
N GLU A 257 -20.76 6.29 1.62
CA GLU A 257 -20.81 5.65 0.30
C GLU A 257 -21.32 4.21 0.38
N LYS A 258 -20.90 3.46 1.40
CA LYS A 258 -21.42 2.12 1.69
C LYS A 258 -22.92 2.14 1.96
N ALA A 259 -23.41 3.11 2.73
CA ALA A 259 -24.84 3.27 2.97
C ALA A 259 -25.60 3.61 1.68
N ARG A 260 -25.01 4.43 0.79
CA ARG A 260 -25.59 4.74 -0.53
C ARG A 260 -25.70 3.49 -1.40
N LEU A 261 -24.63 2.71 -1.52
CA LEU A 261 -24.60 1.48 -2.31
C LEU A 261 -25.58 0.42 -1.77
N LEU A 262 -25.67 0.27 -0.44
CA LEU A 262 -26.61 -0.66 0.18
C LEU A 262 -28.06 -0.30 -0.16
N LYS A 263 -28.39 1.00 -0.09
CA LYS A 263 -29.72 1.50 -0.45
C LYS A 263 -30.03 1.27 -1.93
N GLU A 264 -29.09 1.56 -2.83
CA GLU A 264 -29.25 1.32 -4.27
C GLU A 264 -29.46 -0.17 -4.58
N PHE A 265 -28.71 -1.04 -3.90
CA PHE A 265 -28.87 -2.50 -4.02
C PHE A 265 -30.24 -2.99 -3.55
N GLU A 266 -30.72 -2.49 -2.41
CA GLU A 266 -32.07 -2.81 -1.91
C GLU A 266 -33.15 -2.33 -2.88
N GLU A 267 -33.02 -1.12 -3.43
CA GLU A 267 -33.95 -0.58 -4.42
C GLU A 267 -33.96 -1.41 -5.72
N GLN A 268 -32.79 -1.82 -6.22
CA GLN A 268 -32.69 -2.71 -7.39
C GLN A 268 -33.38 -4.05 -7.14
N LYS A 269 -33.08 -4.70 -6.01
CA LYS A 269 -33.67 -5.98 -5.65
C LYS A 269 -35.20 -5.89 -5.54
N GLN A 270 -35.73 -4.79 -5.01
CA GLN A 270 -37.18 -4.56 -4.94
C GLN A 270 -37.80 -4.40 -6.33
N ARG A 271 -37.13 -3.69 -7.26
CA ARG A 271 -37.62 -3.56 -8.65
C ARG A 271 -37.64 -4.91 -9.37
N GLU A 272 -36.56 -5.69 -9.27
CA GLU A 272 -36.50 -7.03 -9.86
C GLU A 272 -37.61 -7.95 -9.32
N LEU A 273 -37.83 -7.95 -8.00
CA LEU A 273 -38.92 -8.72 -7.38
C LEU A 273 -40.30 -8.27 -7.88
N ALA A 274 -40.52 -6.97 -8.08
CA ALA A 274 -41.78 -6.45 -8.62
C ALA A 274 -41.99 -6.86 -10.09
N GLU A 275 -40.95 -6.85 -10.91
CA GLU A 275 -40.99 -7.29 -12.30
C GLU A 275 -41.25 -8.80 -12.42
N LEU A 276 -40.56 -9.62 -11.63
CA LEU A 276 -40.78 -11.06 -11.52
C LEU A 276 -42.21 -11.38 -11.09
N ARG A 277 -42.74 -10.65 -10.09
CA ARG A 277 -44.11 -10.82 -9.65
C ARG A 277 -45.11 -10.47 -10.75
N THR A 278 -44.85 -9.41 -11.52
CA THR A 278 -45.72 -8.97 -12.62
C THR A 278 -45.72 -9.96 -13.78
N THR A 279 -44.55 -10.50 -14.14
CA THR A 279 -44.42 -11.54 -15.18
C THR A 279 -45.09 -12.84 -14.78
N LEU A 280 -44.92 -13.30 -13.54
CA LEU A 280 -45.65 -14.46 -13.00
C LEU A 280 -47.17 -14.26 -13.05
N PHE A 281 -47.67 -13.09 -12.61
CA PHE A 281 -49.10 -12.79 -12.64
C PHE A 281 -49.69 -12.79 -14.06
N ASN A 282 -48.94 -12.27 -15.04
CA ASN A 282 -49.36 -12.28 -16.45
C ASN A 282 -49.33 -13.69 -17.06
N HIS A 283 -48.39 -14.54 -16.63
CA HIS A 283 -48.30 -15.93 -17.09
C HIS A 283 -49.45 -16.80 -16.55
N ASP A 284 -49.86 -16.58 -15.30
CA ASP A 284 -51.01 -17.25 -14.69
C ASP A 284 -52.33 -16.85 -15.37
N PHE A 285 -52.47 -15.59 -15.82
CA PHE A 285 -53.67 -15.14 -16.54
C PHE A 285 -53.81 -15.73 -17.95
N LEU A 286 -52.69 -16.00 -18.63
CA LEU A 286 -52.70 -16.63 -19.96
C LEU A 286 -52.93 -18.15 -19.91
N GLY A 287 -52.66 -18.81 -18.78
CA GLY A 287 -52.91 -20.24 -18.58
C GLY A 287 -54.38 -20.62 -18.34
N VAL A 288 -55.19 -19.70 -17.80
CA VAL A 288 -56.61 -19.98 -17.48
C VAL A 288 -57.54 -19.82 -18.69
N GLY A 289 -57.05 -19.22 -19.79
CA GLY A 289 -57.83 -19.00 -21.02
C GLY A 289 -58.02 -20.23 -21.93
N TYR A 290 -57.30 -21.34 -21.70
CA TYR A 290 -57.30 -22.51 -22.59
C TYR A 290 -58.17 -23.69 -22.12
N PHE A 291 -58.94 -23.56 -21.04
CA PHE A 291 -59.78 -24.65 -20.49
C PHE A 291 -61.29 -24.37 -20.54
N LEU A 292 -61.72 -23.48 -21.44
CA LEU A 292 -63.14 -23.24 -21.73
C LEU A 292 -63.39 -23.40 -23.23
N HIS A 293 -63.38 -24.64 -23.73
CA HIS A 293 -64.08 -24.98 -24.96
C HIS A 293 -64.57 -26.43 -24.96
#